data_AF-A0A926ZTM1-F1
#
_entry.id   AF-A0A926ZTM1-F1
#
_cell.length_a   1.000
_cell.length_b   1.000
_cell.length_c   1.000
_cell.angle_alpha   90.00
_cell.angle_beta   90.00
_cell.angle_gamma   90.00
#
_symmetry.space_group_name_H-M   'P 1'
#
loop_
_entity.id
_entity.type
_entity.pdbx_description
1 polymer ?
#
loop_
_entity_poly.entity_id
_entity_poly.type
_entity_poly.pdbx_seq_one_letter_code
_entity_poly.pdbx_strand_id
1 'polypeptide(L)'
;MPIQFASEVQQLTYQKVADYLEGSTLFGDTLRTNPDLPQFTLLYGSTMVEVEVLPWEVHPWEEADLCTVRATSCVTIGSSIDHELMHFLLTENRRMRFGAFHLDGANQVLFAENVLGGENMDLMELQTCILSVVTIADTYDDIIAQRFGGQRAVDLLAANPLLL
;
A
#
# COMPACT_ATOMS: atom_id res chain seq x y z
N MET A 1 9.20 -16.97 -12.11
CA MET A 1 8.31 -18.13 -12.38
C MET A 1 6.91 -17.57 -12.63
N PRO A 2 5.92 -18.29 -13.19
CA PRO A 2 4.55 -17.75 -13.16
C PRO A 2 4.10 -17.57 -11.70
N ILE A 3 3.31 -16.53 -11.42
CA ILE A 3 2.74 -16.27 -10.08
C ILE A 3 2.00 -17.53 -9.60
N GLN A 4 2.32 -17.99 -8.40
CA GLN A 4 1.60 -19.08 -7.74
C GLN A 4 0.60 -18.49 -6.75
N PHE A 5 -0.69 -18.64 -7.05
CA PHE A 5 -1.76 -18.24 -6.13
C PHE A 5 -2.03 -19.31 -5.08
N ALA A 6 -2.35 -18.87 -3.86
CA ALA A 6 -2.72 -19.72 -2.73
C ALA A 6 -4.13 -20.31 -2.86
N SER A 7 -5.04 -19.61 -3.55
CA SER A 7 -6.42 -20.05 -3.81
C SER A 7 -6.99 -19.42 -5.08
N GLU A 8 -8.11 -19.96 -5.58
CA GLU A 8 -8.86 -19.37 -6.70
C GLU A 8 -9.38 -17.97 -6.37
N VAL A 9 -9.74 -17.73 -5.11
CA VAL A 9 -10.21 -16.42 -4.62
C VAL A 9 -9.11 -15.37 -4.69
N GLN A 10 -7.86 -15.74 -4.36
CA GLN A 10 -6.72 -14.84 -4.50
C GLN A 10 -6.44 -14.52 -5.97
N GLN A 11 -6.51 -15.52 -6.86
CA GLN A 11 -6.32 -15.32 -8.30
C GLN A 11 -7.39 -14.40 -8.89
N LEU A 12 -8.67 -14.62 -8.56
CA LEU A 12 -9.78 -13.76 -8.97
C LEU A 12 -9.56 -12.32 -8.53
N THR A 13 -9.14 -12.14 -7.27
CA THR A 13 -8.90 -10.81 -6.70
C THR A 13 -7.73 -10.12 -7.40
N TYR A 14 -6.64 -10.84 -7.63
CA TYR A 14 -5.51 -10.32 -8.41
C TYR A 14 -5.94 -9.84 -9.80
N GLN A 15 -6.77 -10.61 -10.51
CA GLN A 15 -7.26 -10.19 -11.82
C GLN A 15 -8.12 -8.92 -11.74
N LYS A 16 -9.03 -8.81 -10.76
CA LYS A 16 -9.83 -7.60 -10.53
C LYS A 16 -8.95 -6.37 -10.26
N VAL A 17 -7.88 -6.54 -9.48
CA VAL A 17 -6.93 -5.47 -9.18
C VAL A 17 -6.16 -5.08 -10.45
N ALA A 18 -5.67 -6.07 -11.21
CA ALA A 18 -4.99 -5.84 -12.48
C ALA A 18 -5.87 -5.06 -13.47
N ASP A 19 -7.11 -5.51 -13.68
CA ASP A 19 -8.07 -4.87 -14.60
C ASP A 19 -8.30 -3.39 -14.24
N TYR A 20 -8.42 -3.09 -12.94
CA TYR A 20 -8.57 -1.71 -12.46
C TYR A 20 -7.30 -0.89 -12.69
N LEU A 21 -6.13 -1.39 -12.29
CA LEU A 21 -4.87 -0.65 -12.38
C LEU A 21 -4.44 -0.42 -13.83
N GLU A 22 -4.54 -1.43 -14.70
CA GLU A 22 -4.21 -1.34 -16.12
C GLU A 22 -5.17 -0.42 -16.88
N GLY A 23 -6.45 -0.41 -16.49
CA GLY A 23 -7.47 0.49 -17.06
C GLY A 23 -7.38 1.93 -16.54
N SER A 24 -6.58 2.21 -15.52
CA SER A 24 -6.50 3.53 -14.88
C SER A 24 -5.52 4.47 -15.60
N THR A 25 -6.02 5.63 -16.01
CA THR A 25 -5.16 6.70 -16.54
C THR A 25 -4.27 7.37 -15.48
N LEU A 26 -4.48 7.06 -14.19
CA LEU A 26 -3.68 7.61 -13.10
C LEU A 26 -2.37 6.84 -12.90
N PHE A 27 -2.34 5.55 -13.24
CA PHE A 27 -1.26 4.65 -12.84
C PHE A 27 -0.55 3.96 -14.02
N GLY A 28 -1.16 3.94 -15.22
CA GLY A 28 -0.69 3.11 -16.33
C GLY A 28 0.80 3.25 -16.68
N ASP A 29 1.36 4.46 -16.66
CA ASP A 29 2.78 4.70 -17.02
C ASP A 29 3.77 4.18 -15.96
N THR A 30 3.33 4.13 -14.70
CA THR A 30 4.17 3.81 -13.54
C THR A 30 3.90 2.43 -12.97
N LEU A 31 2.81 1.78 -13.40
CA LEU A 31 2.41 0.44 -12.99
C LEU A 31 3.49 -0.59 -13.36
N ARG A 32 3.88 -1.39 -12.38
CA ARG A 32 4.76 -2.55 -12.51
C ARG A 32 4.11 -3.74 -11.82
N THR A 33 4.22 -4.91 -12.44
CA THR A 33 3.77 -6.18 -11.87
C THR A 33 4.95 -6.95 -11.30
N ASN A 34 4.79 -7.56 -10.14
CA ASN A 34 5.79 -8.49 -9.61
C ASN A 34 5.65 -9.85 -10.36
N PRO A 35 6.74 -10.39 -10.95
CA PRO A 35 6.64 -11.65 -11.70
C PRO A 35 6.43 -12.87 -10.81
N ASP A 36 6.81 -12.81 -9.54
CA ASP A 36 6.83 -13.97 -8.65
C ASP A 36 5.75 -13.91 -7.55
N LEU A 37 5.19 -12.72 -7.28
CA LEU A 37 4.20 -12.49 -6.22
C LEU A 37 2.94 -11.80 -6.76
N PRO A 38 1.76 -11.99 -6.13
CA PRO A 38 0.53 -11.30 -6.49
C PRO A 38 0.54 -9.85 -5.98
N GLN A 39 1.40 -9.04 -6.58
CA GLN A 39 1.72 -7.68 -6.15
C GLN A 39 1.92 -6.75 -7.36
N PHE A 40 1.54 -5.48 -7.17
CA PHE A 40 1.77 -4.39 -8.10
C PHE A 40 2.52 -3.27 -7.38
N THR A 41 3.32 -2.51 -8.12
CA THR A 41 3.94 -1.27 -7.65
C THR A 41 3.55 -0.14 -8.60
N LEU A 42 3.21 1.02 -8.06
CA LEU A 42 2.86 2.21 -8.83
C LEU A 42 3.43 3.47 -8.18
N LEU A 43 3.59 4.53 -8.97
CA LEU A 43 3.95 5.86 -8.48
C LEU A 43 2.79 6.83 -8.63
N TYR A 44 2.62 7.68 -7.63
CA TYR A 44 1.69 8.81 -7.63
C TYR A 44 2.34 9.97 -6.88
N GLY A 45 2.51 11.12 -7.54
CA GLY A 45 3.20 12.27 -6.93
C GLY A 45 4.63 11.93 -6.50
N SER A 46 4.95 12.17 -5.22
CA SER A 46 6.24 11.80 -4.60
C SER A 46 6.27 10.39 -4.00
N THR A 47 5.18 9.65 -4.15
CA THR A 47 4.92 8.43 -3.39
C THR A 47 4.98 7.18 -4.27
N MET A 48 5.57 6.12 -3.71
CA MET A 48 5.48 4.77 -4.25
C MET A 48 4.49 3.95 -3.43
N VAL A 49 3.58 3.25 -4.11
CA VAL A 49 2.57 2.40 -3.47
C VAL A 49 2.70 0.98 -3.99
N GLU A 50 2.72 0.05 -3.05
CA GLU A 50 2.61 -1.38 -3.29
C GLU A 50 1.16 -1.79 -3.07
N VAL A 51 0.61 -2.54 -4.02
CA VAL A 51 -0.73 -3.14 -3.92
C VAL A 51 -0.57 -4.65 -3.92
N GLU A 52 -0.84 -5.29 -2.80
CA GLU A 52 -0.64 -6.72 -2.59
C GLU A 52 -1.99 -7.43 -2.46
N VAL A 53 -2.12 -8.61 -3.07
CA VAL A 53 -3.25 -9.51 -2.84
C VAL A 53 -2.78 -10.66 -1.96
N LEU A 54 -3.18 -10.62 -0.69
CA LEU A 54 -2.66 -11.51 0.36
C LEU A 54 -3.71 -12.54 0.77
N PRO A 55 -3.34 -13.81 0.97
CA PRO A 55 -4.26 -14.77 1.58
C PRO A 55 -4.59 -14.33 3.02
N TRP A 56 -5.83 -14.54 3.45
CA TRP A 56 -6.24 -14.29 4.83
C TRP A 56 -6.51 -15.62 5.52
N GLU A 57 -5.49 -16.20 6.15
CA GLU A 57 -5.55 -17.56 6.70
C GLU A 57 -6.32 -17.67 8.03
N VAL A 58 -6.34 -16.58 8.82
CA VAL A 58 -6.98 -16.55 10.15
C VAL A 58 -8.16 -15.60 10.12
N HIS A 59 -9.34 -16.11 9.77
CA HIS A 59 -10.56 -15.34 9.56
C HIS A 59 -11.78 -16.03 10.20
N PRO A 60 -12.87 -15.30 10.50
CA PRO A 60 -14.02 -15.84 11.22
C PRO A 60 -14.97 -16.75 10.39
N TRP A 61 -14.65 -17.09 9.14
CA TRP A 61 -15.54 -17.86 8.25
C TRP A 61 -14.96 -19.24 7.96
N GLU A 62 -15.47 -20.30 8.58
CA GLU A 62 -14.80 -21.62 8.63
C GLU A 62 -14.57 -22.33 7.27
N GLU A 63 -15.29 -21.98 6.20
CA GLU A 63 -15.27 -22.72 4.92
C GLU A 63 -14.93 -21.85 3.69
N ALA A 64 -14.48 -20.61 3.87
CA ALA A 64 -14.22 -19.69 2.76
C ALA A 64 -12.73 -19.40 2.60
N ASP A 65 -12.14 -19.72 1.45
CA ASP A 65 -10.85 -19.12 1.09
C ASP A 65 -11.05 -17.60 0.97
N LEU A 66 -10.35 -16.83 1.80
CA LEU A 66 -10.41 -15.38 1.77
C LEU A 66 -9.04 -14.78 1.47
N CYS A 67 -9.06 -13.59 0.91
CA CYS A 67 -7.89 -12.78 0.70
C CYS A 67 -8.22 -11.32 0.96
N THR A 68 -7.19 -10.50 1.14
CA THR A 68 -7.29 -9.05 1.25
C THR A 68 -6.50 -8.40 0.13
N VAL A 69 -6.95 -7.23 -0.31
CA VAL A 69 -6.10 -6.30 -1.06
C VAL A 69 -5.54 -5.28 -0.08
N ARG A 70 -4.23 -5.17 -0.01
CA ARG A 70 -3.52 -4.18 0.82
C ARG A 70 -2.83 -3.18 -0.08
N ALA A 71 -3.15 -1.89 0.08
CA ALA A 71 -2.32 -0.82 -0.44
C ALA A 71 -1.40 -0.32 0.67
N THR A 72 -0.10 -0.21 0.39
CA THR A 72 0.92 0.24 1.36
C THR A 72 1.86 1.22 0.70
N SER A 73 2.25 2.27 1.43
CA SER A 73 3.32 3.16 1.01
C SER A 73 4.33 3.37 2.12
N CYS A 74 5.62 3.40 1.75
CA CYS A 74 6.67 3.96 2.58
C CYS A 74 6.63 5.49 2.51
N VAL A 75 6.17 6.09 3.60
CA VAL A 75 6.02 7.54 3.75
C VAL A 75 7.38 8.19 3.99
N THR A 76 8.18 7.65 4.92
CA THR A 76 9.54 8.12 5.17
C THR A 76 10.51 7.02 5.60
N ILE A 77 11.75 7.13 5.15
CA ILE A 77 12.88 6.31 5.60
C ILE A 77 13.82 7.15 6.46
N GLY A 78 14.21 6.62 7.62
CA GLY A 78 15.22 7.25 8.48
C GLY A 78 14.71 8.47 9.27
N SER A 79 13.38 8.61 9.44
CA SER A 79 12.82 9.55 10.41
C SER A 79 13.26 9.19 11.84
N SER A 80 13.38 10.21 12.69
CA SER A 80 13.73 9.98 14.10
C SER A 80 12.54 9.35 14.83
N ILE A 81 12.65 8.06 15.18
CA ILE A 81 11.61 7.37 15.94
C ILE A 81 11.74 7.70 17.42
N ASP A 82 11.05 8.76 17.84
CA ASP A 82 10.95 9.19 19.23
C ASP A 82 9.48 9.25 19.71
N HIS A 83 9.30 9.64 20.97
CA HIS A 83 7.97 9.78 21.56
C HIS A 83 7.09 10.80 20.81
N GLU A 84 7.67 11.85 20.23
CA GLU A 84 6.90 12.87 19.52
C GLU A 84 6.34 12.32 18.22
N LEU A 85 7.17 11.65 17.41
CA LEU A 85 6.71 11.00 16.17
C LEU A 85 5.67 9.92 16.49
N MET A 86 5.94 9.03 17.45
CA MET A 86 4.99 7.97 17.80
C MET A 86 3.64 8.54 18.27
N HIS A 87 3.64 9.59 19.10
CA HIS A 87 2.42 10.24 19.54
C HIS A 87 1.67 10.92 18.38
N PHE A 88 2.42 11.55 17.47
CA PHE A 88 1.86 12.15 16.26
C PHE A 88 1.17 11.10 15.38
N LEU A 89 1.85 10.00 15.04
CA LEU A 89 1.28 8.94 14.20
C LEU A 89 0.00 8.33 14.81
N LEU A 90 0.01 8.03 16.11
CA LEU A 90 -1.17 7.49 16.80
C LEU A 90 -2.33 8.50 16.86
N THR A 91 -2.03 9.79 16.98
CA THR A 91 -3.05 10.85 16.99
C THR A 91 -3.65 11.05 15.61
N GLU A 92 -2.84 11.01 14.56
CA GLU A 92 -3.35 11.09 13.18
C GLU A 92 -4.14 9.84 12.79
N ASN A 93 -3.71 8.65 13.22
CA ASN A 93 -4.49 7.41 13.04
C ASN A 93 -5.90 7.51 13.60
N ARG A 94 -6.10 8.21 14.72
CA ARG A 94 -7.45 8.45 15.27
C ARG A 94 -8.34 9.29 14.36
N ARG A 95 -7.76 10.12 13.49
CA ARG A 95 -8.47 11.05 12.58
C ARG A 95 -8.70 10.44 11.21
N MET A 96 -7.93 9.42 10.84
CA MET A 96 -8.06 8.70 9.57
C MET A 96 -9.39 7.97 9.50
N ARG A 97 -10.00 8.02 8.31
CA ARG A 97 -11.22 7.26 7.98
C ARG A 97 -10.88 5.93 7.30
N PHE A 98 -9.76 5.91 6.59
CA PHE A 98 -9.21 4.78 5.87
C PHE A 98 -7.70 4.77 6.12
N GLY A 99 -7.16 3.59 6.39
CA GLY A 99 -5.75 3.36 6.62
C GLY A 99 -5.22 3.83 7.97
N ALA A 100 -4.00 3.41 8.24
CA ALA A 100 -3.25 3.80 9.42
C ALA A 100 -1.75 3.86 9.14
N PHE A 101 -1.05 4.69 9.92
CA PHE A 101 0.40 4.69 10.00
C PHE A 101 0.91 3.49 10.79
N HIS A 102 2.01 2.93 10.31
CA HIS A 102 2.74 1.81 10.90
C HIS A 102 4.24 2.09 10.92
N LEU A 103 4.97 1.29 11.71
CA LEU A 103 6.43 1.17 11.63
C LEU A 103 6.76 -0.26 11.20
N ASP A 104 7.67 -0.41 10.24
CA ASP A 104 8.23 -1.71 9.88
C ASP A 104 9.40 -2.12 10.78
N GLY A 105 9.98 -3.30 10.53
CA GLY A 105 11.14 -3.79 11.27
C GLY A 105 12.41 -2.96 11.08
N ALA A 106 12.45 -2.08 10.09
CA ALA A 106 13.54 -1.14 9.82
C ALA A 106 13.22 0.28 10.31
N ASN A 107 12.15 0.47 11.09
CA ASN A 107 11.70 1.76 11.62
C ASN A 107 11.32 2.77 10.52
N GLN A 108 10.89 2.31 9.35
CA GLN A 108 10.32 3.16 8.31
C GLN A 108 8.87 3.47 8.64
N VAL A 109 8.43 4.71 8.37
CA VAL A 109 7.03 5.07 8.53
C VAL A 109 6.28 4.62 7.29
N LEU A 110 5.32 3.72 7.48
CA LEU A 110 4.42 3.23 6.45
C LEU A 110 3.02 3.79 6.65
N PHE A 111 2.26 3.89 5.58
CA PHE A 111 0.80 4.07 5.64
C PHE A 111 0.14 2.98 4.79
N ALA A 112 -0.83 2.27 5.37
CA ALA A 112 -1.48 1.16 4.67
C ALA A 112 -2.98 1.13 4.93
N GLU A 113 -3.72 0.62 3.95
CA GLU A 113 -5.14 0.30 4.05
C GLU A 113 -5.41 -1.09 3.45
N ASN A 114 -6.42 -1.78 3.99
CA ASN A 114 -6.82 -3.10 3.54
C ASN A 114 -8.29 -3.12 3.18
N VAL A 115 -8.64 -3.93 2.19
CA VAL A 115 -10.03 -4.26 1.86
C VAL A 115 -10.18 -5.74 1.61
N LEU A 116 -11.37 -6.29 1.87
CA LEU A 116 -11.67 -7.69 1.61
C LEU A 116 -11.67 -7.94 0.10
N GLY A 117 -10.98 -8.98 -0.34
CA GLY A 117 -10.96 -9.43 -1.73
C GLY A 117 -12.11 -10.39 -2.07
N GLY A 118 -12.03 -10.96 -3.26
CA GLY A 118 -12.94 -12.00 -3.75
C GLY A 118 -14.10 -11.44 -4.56
N GLU A 119 -15.15 -12.25 -4.71
CA GLU A 119 -16.30 -11.94 -5.58
C GLU A 119 -17.03 -10.66 -5.17
N ASN A 120 -17.17 -10.42 -3.86
CA ASN A 120 -17.94 -9.31 -3.31
C ASN A 120 -17.17 -7.99 -3.18
N MET A 121 -15.86 -7.99 -3.47
CA MET A 121 -15.09 -6.75 -3.52
C MET A 121 -15.59 -5.89 -4.68
N ASP A 122 -16.14 -4.73 -4.35
CA ASP A 122 -16.61 -3.78 -5.34
C ASP A 122 -15.51 -2.81 -5.79
N LEU A 123 -15.76 -2.13 -6.92
CA LEU A 123 -14.77 -1.21 -7.50
C LEU A 123 -14.53 0.02 -6.63
N MET A 124 -15.56 0.53 -5.95
CA MET A 124 -15.46 1.71 -5.10
C MET A 124 -14.61 1.42 -3.86
N GLU A 125 -14.79 0.24 -3.27
CA GLU A 125 -14.00 -0.29 -2.16
C GLU A 125 -12.51 -0.41 -2.54
N LEU A 126 -12.20 -1.04 -3.67
CA LEU A 126 -10.83 -1.14 -4.19
C LEU A 126 -10.21 0.24 -4.47
N GLN A 127 -10.96 1.11 -5.16
CA GLN A 127 -10.53 2.47 -5.44
C GLN A 127 -10.26 3.26 -4.17
N THR A 128 -11.14 3.16 -3.17
CA THR A 128 -10.99 3.86 -1.90
C THR A 128 -9.75 3.39 -1.16
N CYS A 129 -9.49 2.08 -1.14
CA CYS A 129 -8.27 1.51 -0.55
C CYS A 129 -7.00 2.10 -1.18
N ILE A 130 -6.87 2.05 -2.50
CA ILE A 130 -5.67 2.51 -3.21
C ILE A 130 -5.56 4.05 -3.18
N LEU A 131 -6.64 4.77 -3.48
CA LEU A 131 -6.63 6.23 -3.58
C LEU A 131 -6.42 6.91 -2.23
N SER A 132 -6.89 6.31 -1.13
CA SER A 132 -6.61 6.83 0.21
C SER A 132 -5.13 6.75 0.54
N VAL A 133 -4.47 5.62 0.21
CA VAL A 133 -3.04 5.44 0.49
C VAL A 133 -2.18 6.37 -0.35
N VAL A 134 -2.36 6.44 -1.67
CA VAL A 134 -1.57 7.35 -2.53
C VAL A 134 -1.73 8.81 -2.07
N THR A 135 -2.94 9.25 -1.73
CA THR A 135 -3.21 10.65 -1.36
C THR A 135 -2.64 11.00 0.02
N ILE A 136 -2.83 10.12 1.00
CA ILE A 136 -2.37 10.36 2.37
C ILE A 136 -0.85 10.28 2.43
N ALA A 137 -0.24 9.27 1.82
CA ALA A 137 1.21 9.15 1.83
C ALA A 137 1.90 10.35 1.14
N ASP A 138 1.40 10.79 -0.01
CA ASP A 138 1.92 11.98 -0.73
C ASP A 138 1.74 13.29 0.05
N THR A 139 0.73 13.36 0.93
CA THR A 139 0.55 14.54 1.79
C THR A 139 1.47 14.49 3.02
N TYR A 140 1.63 13.30 3.61
CA TYR A 140 2.30 13.14 4.89
C TYR A 140 3.80 12.89 4.77
N ASP A 141 4.31 12.51 3.60
CA ASP A 141 5.75 12.33 3.38
C ASP A 141 6.51 13.64 3.64
N ASP A 142 6.01 14.77 3.14
CA ASP A 142 6.56 16.11 3.36
C ASP A 142 6.40 16.54 4.82
N ILE A 143 5.21 16.33 5.42
CA ILE A 143 4.94 16.72 6.81
C ILE A 143 5.89 15.99 7.76
N ILE A 144 6.03 14.67 7.58
CA ILE A 144 6.85 13.84 8.45
C ILE A 144 8.33 14.11 8.20
N ALA A 145 8.76 14.23 6.95
CA ALA A 145 10.15 14.56 6.62
C ALA A 145 10.56 15.93 7.19
N GLN A 146 9.71 16.95 7.08
CA GLN A 146 10.01 18.30 7.59
C GLN A 146 10.06 18.34 9.12
N ARG A 147 9.17 17.61 9.80
CA ARG A 147 9.06 17.69 11.27
C ARG A 147 9.97 16.71 12.00
N PHE A 148 10.19 15.52 11.45
CA PHE A 148 10.87 14.41 12.11
C PHE A 148 12.11 13.91 11.35
N GLY A 149 12.45 14.55 10.23
CA GLY A 149 13.54 14.14 9.33
C GLY A 149 13.19 12.89 8.51
N GLY A 150 14.19 12.38 7.81
CA GLY A 150 14.05 11.23 6.91
C GLY A 150 13.97 11.64 5.43
N GLN A 151 13.84 10.63 4.56
CA GLN A 151 13.77 10.77 3.11
C GLN A 151 12.45 10.21 2.59
N ARG A 152 11.87 10.88 1.59
CA ARG A 152 10.64 10.42 0.91
C ARG A 152 11.00 9.43 -0.19
N ALA A 153 10.00 8.71 -0.70
CA ALA A 153 10.20 7.71 -1.75
C ALA A 153 10.90 8.30 -3.00
N VAL A 154 10.46 9.46 -3.50
CA VAL A 154 11.14 10.12 -4.64
C VAL A 154 12.57 10.54 -4.37
N ASP A 155 12.92 10.91 -3.14
CA ASP A 155 14.29 11.30 -2.81
C ASP A 155 15.23 10.09 -2.97
N LEU A 156 14.73 8.90 -2.62
CA LEU A 156 15.44 7.63 -2.80
C LEU A 156 15.50 7.19 -4.27
N LEU A 157 14.40 7.32 -5.01
CA LEU A 157 14.38 7.02 -6.45
C LEU A 157 15.32 7.92 -7.24
N ALA A 158 15.41 9.21 -6.89
CA ALA A 158 16.36 10.13 -7.51
C ALA A 158 17.81 9.74 -7.22
N ALA A 159 18.09 9.22 -6.02
CA ALA A 159 19.41 8.73 -5.64
C ALA A 159 19.74 7.35 -6.23
N ASN A 160 18.73 6.51 -6.46
CA ASN A 160 18.87 5.17 -7.02
C ASN A 160 17.68 4.80 -7.92
N PRO A 161 17.74 5.13 -9.22
CA PRO A 161 16.64 4.91 -10.17
C PRO A 161 16.27 3.44 -10.44
N LEU A 162 17.07 2.49 -9.95
CA LEU A 162 16.84 1.04 -10.10
C LEU A 162 15.93 0.45 -9.01
N LEU A 163 15.40 1.28 -8.11
CA LEU A 163 14.45 0.87 -7.06
C LEU A 163 13.00 0.77 -7.56
N LEU A 164 12.77 0.94 -8.87
CA LEU A 164 11.50 0.66 -9.59
C LEU A 164 11.60 -0.64 -10.38
#